data_AF-A0A7J5N8H6-F1
#
_entry.id   AF-A0A7J5N8H6-F1
#
_cell.length_a   1.000
_cell.length_b   1.000
_cell.length_c   1.000
_cell.angle_alpha   90.00
_cell.angle_beta   90.00
_cell.angle_gamma   90.00
#
_symmetry.space_group_name_H-M   'P 1'
#
loop_
_entity.id
_entity.type
_entity.pdbx_description
1 polymer ?
#
loop_
_entity_poly.entity_id
_entity_poly.type
_entity_poly.pdbx_seq_one_letter_code
_entity_poly.pdbx_strand_id
1 'polypeptide(L)'
;MQPTMQKNNVKQRKTIAIIAMIAVAAIALAAVAIIAVSNKREMTQAASDTCALNAKALATHQESFEEAQQEAEEAAKLTVNDVADGTTLETLKDAITLAKAVESAPARPASGNASDFTKATDDIRKYADNLRNITNELDAAAKSVVASQELRLESAE
;
A
#
# COMPACT_ATOMS: atom_id res chain seq x y z
N MET A 1 68.79 -13.82 48.87
CA MET A 1 68.29 -13.20 47.62
C MET A 1 67.00 -13.88 47.20
N GLN A 2 65.96 -13.07 46.98
CA GLN A 2 64.64 -13.35 46.37
C GLN A 2 64.75 -13.99 44.97
N PRO A 3 63.66 -14.55 44.34
CA PRO A 3 62.25 -14.35 44.66
C PRO A 3 61.30 -15.58 44.56
N THR A 4 60.26 -15.61 45.40
CA THR A 4 59.03 -16.43 45.24
C THR A 4 57.95 -15.76 44.36
N MET A 5 58.33 -14.91 43.41
CA MET A 5 57.42 -14.02 42.66
C MET A 5 56.86 -14.60 41.34
N GLN A 6 56.99 -15.90 41.06
CA GLN A 6 56.59 -16.45 39.75
C GLN A 6 55.18 -17.09 39.71
N LYS A 7 54.67 -17.60 40.85
CA LYS A 7 53.40 -18.36 40.90
C LYS A 7 52.15 -17.47 40.85
N ASN A 8 52.22 -16.25 41.39
CA ASN A 8 51.11 -15.29 41.39
C ASN A 8 50.91 -14.63 40.02
N ASN A 9 51.99 -14.41 39.27
CA ASN A 9 51.94 -13.82 37.93
C ASN A 9 51.15 -14.69 36.94
N VAL A 10 51.23 -16.02 37.02
CA VAL A 10 50.51 -16.92 36.09
C VAL A 10 49.00 -16.99 36.40
N LYS A 11 48.60 -17.09 37.68
CA LYS A 11 47.18 -17.08 38.08
C LYS A 11 46.51 -15.73 37.81
N GLN A 12 47.22 -14.63 38.09
CA GLN A 12 46.75 -13.28 37.84
C GLN A 12 46.64 -13.00 36.32
N ARG A 13 47.63 -13.39 35.52
CA ARG A 13 47.57 -13.29 34.05
C ARG A 13 46.45 -14.14 33.45
N LYS A 14 46.20 -15.35 33.97
CA LYS A 14 45.06 -16.18 33.55
C LYS A 14 43.71 -15.53 33.89
N THR A 15 43.59 -14.91 35.06
CA THR A 15 42.36 -14.22 35.49
C THR A 15 42.12 -12.96 34.64
N ILE A 16 43.17 -12.16 34.40
CA ILE A 16 43.11 -10.98 33.53
C ILE A 16 42.77 -11.39 32.09
N ALA A 17 43.35 -12.47 31.58
CA ALA A 17 43.06 -12.98 30.24
C ALA A 17 41.60 -13.44 30.09
N ILE A 18 41.03 -14.11 31.11
CA ILE A 18 39.63 -14.53 31.11
C ILE A 18 38.70 -13.30 31.12
N ILE A 19 38.98 -12.31 31.97
CA ILE A 19 38.18 -11.07 32.03
C ILE A 19 38.25 -10.31 30.69
N ALA A 20 39.45 -10.22 30.10
CA ALA A 20 39.63 -9.58 28.80
C ALA A 20 38.86 -10.32 27.70
N MET A 21 38.86 -11.66 27.67
CA MET A 21 38.08 -12.42 26.70
C MET A 21 36.57 -12.22 26.85
N ILE A 22 36.06 -12.21 28.08
CA ILE A 22 34.64 -11.96 28.34
C ILE A 22 34.23 -10.56 27.87
N ALA A 23 35.05 -9.56 28.15
CA ALA A 23 34.79 -8.19 27.71
C ALA A 23 34.76 -8.08 26.16
N VAL A 24 35.69 -8.73 25.46
CA VAL A 24 35.71 -8.75 23.99
C VAL A 24 34.49 -9.48 23.42
N ALA A 25 34.10 -10.63 24.00
CA ALA A 25 32.92 -11.36 23.57
C ALA A 25 31.62 -10.56 23.75
N ALA A 26 31.50 -9.82 24.86
CA ALA A 26 30.34 -8.96 25.11
C ALA A 26 30.23 -7.81 24.09
N ILE A 27 31.35 -7.17 23.72
CA ILE A 27 31.37 -6.11 22.70
C ILE A 27 30.98 -6.66 21.33
N ALA A 28 31.47 -7.84 20.96
CA ALA A 28 31.12 -8.48 19.68
C ALA A 28 29.62 -8.81 19.61
N LEU A 29 29.03 -9.35 20.68
CA LEU A 29 27.59 -9.63 20.74
C LEU A 29 26.75 -8.36 20.65
N ALA A 30 27.15 -7.28 21.33
CA ALA A 30 26.47 -6.00 21.25
C ALA A 30 26.51 -5.42 19.82
N ALA A 31 27.65 -5.50 19.13
CA ALA A 31 27.78 -5.04 17.75
C ALA A 31 26.86 -5.83 16.79
N VAL A 32 26.81 -7.16 16.91
CA VAL A 32 25.92 -8.01 16.10
C VAL A 32 24.45 -7.69 16.36
N ALA A 33 24.06 -7.48 17.63
CA ALA A 33 22.70 -7.09 17.98
C ALA A 33 22.33 -5.71 17.41
N ILE A 34 23.24 -4.74 17.46
CA ILE A 34 23.02 -3.41 16.87
C ILE A 34 22.85 -3.51 15.34
N ILE A 35 23.69 -4.28 14.65
CA ILE A 35 23.60 -4.48 13.19
C ILE A 35 22.30 -5.18 12.80
N ALA A 36 21.88 -6.21 13.55
CA ALA A 36 20.62 -6.90 13.30
C ALA A 36 19.42 -5.98 13.53
N VAL A 37 19.46 -5.15 14.58
CA VAL A 37 18.41 -4.17 14.90
C VAL A 37 18.38 -3.05 13.87
N SER A 38 19.52 -2.53 13.42
CA SER A 38 19.59 -1.49 12.40
C SER A 38 19.01 -1.99 11.08
N ASN A 39 19.43 -3.17 10.62
CA ASN A 39 18.90 -3.78 9.39
C ASN A 39 17.38 -4.01 9.48
N LYS A 40 16.87 -4.47 10.63
CA LYS A 40 15.43 -4.63 10.84
C LYS A 40 14.66 -3.30 10.84
N ARG A 41 15.25 -2.24 11.41
CA ARG A 41 14.67 -0.89 11.40
C ARG A 41 14.66 -0.30 9.99
N GLU A 42 15.76 -0.42 9.26
CA GLU A 42 15.87 0.03 7.87
C GLU A 42 14.85 -0.67 6.97
N MET A 43 14.71 -2.01 7.08
CA MET A 43 13.69 -2.75 6.31
C MET A 43 12.26 -2.34 6.70
N THR A 44 11.99 -2.14 7.98
CA THR A 44 10.67 -1.70 8.44
C THR A 44 10.34 -0.28 7.94
N GLN A 45 11.33 0.61 7.94
CA GLN A 45 11.16 1.97 7.43
C GLN A 45 10.93 1.97 5.91
N ALA A 46 11.71 1.22 5.14
CA ALA A 46 11.52 1.10 3.70
C ALA A 46 10.13 0.54 3.33
N ALA A 47 9.65 -0.47 4.09
CA ALA A 47 8.30 -1.00 3.91
C ALA A 47 7.22 0.03 4.26
N SER A 48 7.41 0.78 5.36
CA SER A 48 6.52 1.88 5.78
C SER A 48 6.44 3.01 4.75
N ASP A 49 7.57 3.42 4.18
CA ASP A 49 7.67 4.47 3.16
C ASP A 49 7.03 4.01 1.84
N THR A 50 7.26 2.76 1.45
CA THR A 50 6.60 2.16 0.29
C THR A 50 5.08 2.11 0.48
N CYS A 51 4.62 1.71 1.66
CA CYS A 51 3.20 1.72 1.99
C CYS A 51 2.62 3.14 1.93
N ALA A 52 3.35 4.16 2.41
CA ALA A 52 2.93 5.54 2.34
C ALA A 52 2.80 6.06 0.90
N LEU A 53 3.75 5.70 0.02
CA LEU A 53 3.68 6.05 -1.40
C LEU A 53 2.49 5.39 -2.11
N ASN A 54 2.22 4.11 -1.82
CA ASN A 54 1.06 3.42 -2.40
C ASN A 54 -0.26 3.99 -1.87
N ALA A 55 -0.36 4.31 -0.58
CA ALA A 55 -1.52 4.99 -0.01
C ALA A 55 -1.75 6.37 -0.65
N LYS A 56 -0.68 7.13 -0.91
CA LYS A 56 -0.76 8.42 -1.61
C LYS A 56 -1.22 8.25 -3.06
N ALA A 57 -0.69 7.28 -3.79
CA ALA A 57 -1.11 6.98 -5.15
C ALA A 57 -2.58 6.52 -5.22
N LEU A 58 -3.02 5.75 -4.22
CA LEU A 58 -4.42 5.33 -4.11
C LEU A 58 -5.37 6.55 -4.01
N ALA A 59 -5.00 7.60 -3.30
CA ALA A 59 -5.83 8.80 -3.20
C ALA A 59 -6.15 9.41 -4.57
N THR A 60 -5.19 9.39 -5.51
CA THR A 60 -5.44 9.84 -6.89
C THR A 60 -6.40 8.91 -7.64
N HIS A 61 -6.33 7.59 -7.43
CA HIS A 61 -7.30 6.66 -8.02
C HIS A 61 -8.70 6.83 -7.42
N GLN A 62 -8.81 7.19 -6.14
CA GLN A 62 -10.09 7.51 -5.50
C GLN A 62 -10.70 8.79 -6.07
N GLU A 63 -9.90 9.83 -6.29
CA GLU A 63 -10.34 11.06 -6.95
C GLU A 63 -10.88 10.78 -8.36
N SER A 64 -10.13 10.07 -9.21
CA SER A 64 -10.61 9.70 -10.55
C SER A 64 -11.86 8.82 -10.53
N PHE A 65 -12.01 7.98 -9.50
CA PHE A 65 -13.22 7.17 -9.33
C PHE A 65 -14.43 8.03 -8.92
N GLU A 66 -14.25 8.99 -8.02
CA GLU A 66 -15.31 9.93 -7.63
C GLU A 66 -15.77 10.79 -8.81
N GLU A 67 -14.83 11.26 -9.64
CA GLU A 67 -15.15 11.98 -10.89
C GLU A 67 -15.96 11.11 -11.85
N ALA A 68 -15.50 9.88 -12.12
CA ALA A 68 -16.22 8.95 -12.99
C ALA A 68 -17.61 8.58 -12.44
N GLN A 69 -17.76 8.48 -11.11
CA GLN A 69 -19.07 8.29 -10.48
C GLN A 69 -19.99 9.48 -10.73
N GLN A 70 -19.52 10.71 -10.58
CA GLN A 70 -20.33 11.90 -10.84
C GLN A 70 -20.75 11.97 -12.31
N GLU A 71 -19.82 11.75 -13.25
CA GLU A 71 -20.14 11.75 -14.68
C GLU A 71 -21.17 10.67 -15.04
N ALA A 72 -21.01 9.47 -14.49
CA ALA A 72 -21.96 8.38 -14.68
C ALA A 72 -23.34 8.69 -14.07
N GLU A 73 -23.40 9.29 -12.87
CA GLU A 73 -24.66 9.69 -12.26
C GLU A 73 -25.37 10.80 -13.04
N GLU A 74 -24.63 11.74 -13.63
CA GLU A 74 -25.20 12.75 -14.53
C GLU A 74 -25.75 12.10 -15.81
N ALA A 75 -24.98 11.21 -16.45
CA ALA A 75 -25.44 10.48 -17.65
C ALA A 75 -26.68 9.60 -17.35
N ALA A 76 -26.77 9.05 -16.15
CA ALA A 76 -27.91 8.23 -15.72
C ALA A 76 -29.21 9.02 -15.50
N LYS A 77 -29.18 10.36 -15.53
CA LYS A 77 -30.39 11.20 -15.52
C LYS A 77 -31.12 11.19 -16.85
N LEU A 78 -30.45 10.79 -17.92
CA LEU A 78 -31.06 10.62 -19.23
C LEU A 78 -32.10 9.48 -19.20
N THR A 79 -33.12 9.63 -20.03
CA THR A 79 -34.19 8.66 -20.17
C THR A 79 -34.03 7.88 -21.47
N VAL A 80 -34.81 6.80 -21.62
CA VAL A 80 -34.91 6.06 -22.89
C VAL A 80 -35.40 6.95 -24.05
N ASN A 81 -35.95 8.13 -23.74
CA ASN A 81 -36.33 9.16 -24.72
C ASN A 81 -35.22 10.16 -25.04
N ASP A 82 -34.01 9.97 -24.50
CA ASP A 82 -32.87 10.83 -24.76
C ASP A 82 -31.74 10.08 -25.47
N VAL A 83 -31.79 8.75 -25.52
CA VAL A 83 -30.77 7.91 -26.17
C VAL A 83 -31.32 7.09 -27.35
N ALA A 84 -30.47 6.74 -28.31
CA ALA A 84 -30.83 5.92 -29.46
C ALA A 84 -30.98 4.43 -29.08
N ASP A 85 -30.24 3.99 -28.07
CA ASP A 85 -30.22 2.63 -27.54
C ASP A 85 -30.40 2.66 -26.02
N GLY A 86 -31.59 2.30 -25.56
CA GLY A 86 -31.93 2.25 -24.13
C GLY A 86 -31.13 1.23 -23.33
N THR A 87 -30.50 0.23 -23.96
CA THR A 87 -29.68 -0.77 -23.25
C THR A 87 -28.40 -0.17 -22.66
N THR A 88 -27.93 0.94 -23.24
CA THR A 88 -26.79 1.72 -22.71
C THR A 88 -27.09 2.27 -21.31
N LEU A 89 -28.32 2.72 -21.06
CA LEU A 89 -28.76 3.20 -19.75
C LEU A 89 -28.84 2.07 -18.71
N GLU A 90 -29.28 0.88 -19.10
CA GLU A 90 -29.29 -0.27 -18.19
C GLU A 90 -27.87 -0.70 -17.83
N THR A 91 -26.96 -0.73 -18.81
CA THR A 91 -25.53 -1.02 -18.59
C THR A 91 -24.90 0.00 -17.65
N LEU A 92 -25.22 1.29 -17.83
CA LEU A 92 -24.75 2.36 -16.94
C LEU A 92 -25.28 2.21 -15.50
N LYS A 93 -26.55 1.84 -15.31
CA LYS A 93 -27.13 1.60 -13.99
C LYS A 93 -26.46 0.42 -13.27
N ASP A 94 -26.16 -0.65 -14.00
CA ASP A 94 -25.44 -1.81 -13.47
C ASP A 94 -24.02 -1.41 -13.04
N ALA A 95 -23.31 -0.65 -13.89
CA ALA A 95 -21.97 -0.13 -13.57
C ALA A 95 -21.98 0.79 -12.34
N ILE A 96 -22.96 1.69 -12.23
CA ILE A 96 -23.14 2.56 -11.04
C ILE A 96 -23.42 1.72 -9.79
N THR A 97 -24.20 0.65 -9.91
CA THR A 97 -24.49 -0.25 -8.79
C THR A 97 -23.22 -0.96 -8.31
N LEU A 98 -22.39 -1.44 -9.24
CA LEU A 98 -21.08 -2.02 -8.92
C LEU A 98 -20.16 -0.98 -8.27
N ALA A 99 -20.14 0.25 -8.78
CA ALA A 99 -19.35 1.33 -8.21
C ALA A 99 -19.81 1.69 -6.78
N LYS A 100 -21.11 1.66 -6.50
CA LYS A 100 -21.65 1.90 -5.14
C LYS A 100 -21.37 0.76 -4.16
N ALA A 101 -21.10 -0.44 -4.67
CA ALA A 101 -20.72 -1.59 -3.85
C ALA A 101 -19.23 -1.61 -3.48
N VAL A 102 -18.42 -0.65 -3.96
CA VAL A 102 -17.02 -0.53 -3.58
C VAL A 102 -16.90 -0.28 -2.08
N GLU A 103 -16.19 -1.19 -1.39
CA GLU A 103 -15.94 -1.09 0.05
C GLU A 103 -14.94 0.02 0.38
N SER A 104 -14.80 0.35 1.66
CA SER A 104 -13.84 1.36 2.11
C SER A 104 -12.40 0.94 1.83
N ALA A 105 -11.58 1.91 1.39
CA ALA A 105 -10.17 1.68 1.13
C ALA A 105 -9.40 1.13 2.34
N PRO A 106 -8.48 0.18 2.15
CA PRO A 106 -7.61 -0.31 3.21
C PRO A 106 -6.69 0.80 3.73
N ALA A 107 -6.55 0.89 5.05
CA ALA A 107 -5.73 1.90 5.69
C ALA A 107 -4.26 1.46 5.81
N ARG A 108 -3.34 2.40 5.62
CA ARG A 108 -1.94 2.21 6.03
C ARG A 108 -1.87 2.13 7.56
N PRO A 109 -1.21 1.11 8.14
CA PRO A 109 -1.02 1.04 9.59
C PRO A 109 -0.11 2.19 10.09
N ALA A 110 -0.43 2.73 11.27
CA ALA A 110 0.36 3.82 11.87
C ALA A 110 1.71 3.32 12.43
N SER A 111 1.79 2.04 12.81
CA SER A 111 2.99 1.36 13.29
C SER A 111 2.90 -0.13 12.99
N GLY A 112 4.05 -0.81 12.99
CA GLY A 112 4.12 -2.23 12.67
C GLY A 112 5.54 -2.66 12.36
N ASN A 113 5.69 -3.95 12.09
CA ASN A 113 6.92 -4.49 11.51
C ASN A 113 6.85 -4.46 9.98
N ALA A 114 7.96 -4.76 9.30
CA ALA A 114 8.03 -4.75 7.84
C ALA A 114 6.91 -5.57 7.17
N SER A 115 6.57 -6.75 7.71
CA SER A 115 5.51 -7.60 7.15
C SER A 115 4.12 -6.97 7.23
N ASP A 116 3.84 -6.20 8.29
CA ASP A 116 2.55 -5.51 8.45
C ASP A 116 2.39 -4.44 7.36
N PHE A 117 3.44 -3.67 7.11
CA PHE A 117 3.47 -2.67 6.04
C PHE A 117 3.43 -3.30 4.65
N THR A 118 4.14 -4.41 4.41
CA THR A 118 4.09 -5.12 3.12
C THR A 118 2.68 -5.62 2.84
N LYS A 119 2.03 -6.28 3.82
CA LYS A 119 0.65 -6.75 3.67
C LYS A 119 -0.30 -5.59 3.37
N ALA A 120 -0.23 -4.51 4.14
CA ALA A 120 -1.06 -3.34 3.90
C ALA A 120 -0.81 -2.73 2.51
N THR A 121 0.42 -2.76 2.03
CA THR A 121 0.76 -2.30 0.68
C THR A 121 0.12 -3.18 -0.39
N ASP A 122 0.17 -4.51 -0.22
CA ASP A 122 -0.44 -5.45 -1.17
C ASP A 122 -1.98 -5.31 -1.19
N ASP A 123 -2.59 -5.14 -0.02
CA ASP A 123 -4.03 -4.87 0.11
C ASP A 123 -4.40 -3.54 -0.58
N ILE A 124 -3.61 -2.47 -0.40
CA ILE A 124 -3.78 -1.17 -1.07
C ILE A 124 -3.67 -1.32 -2.60
N ARG A 125 -2.67 -2.05 -3.10
CA ARG A 125 -2.51 -2.24 -4.55
C ARG A 125 -3.67 -3.02 -5.16
N LYS A 126 -4.08 -4.10 -4.52
CA LYS A 126 -5.23 -4.89 -4.97
C LYS A 126 -6.51 -4.05 -4.99
N TYR A 127 -6.72 -3.23 -3.96
CA TYR A 127 -7.83 -2.30 -3.93
C TYR A 127 -7.73 -1.25 -5.05
N ALA A 128 -6.55 -0.67 -5.28
CA ALA A 128 -6.32 0.29 -6.37
C ALA A 128 -6.60 -0.30 -7.75
N ASP A 129 -6.16 -1.53 -8.01
CA ASP A 129 -6.40 -2.23 -9.28
C ASP A 129 -7.90 -2.50 -9.49
N ASN A 130 -8.59 -2.96 -8.44
CA ASN A 130 -10.05 -3.15 -8.48
C ASN A 130 -10.77 -1.82 -8.72
N LEU A 131 -10.38 -0.77 -8.00
CA LEU A 131 -10.95 0.56 -8.14
C LEU A 131 -10.79 1.06 -9.57
N ARG A 132 -9.58 0.98 -10.14
CA ARG A 132 -9.31 1.37 -11.52
C ARG A 132 -10.14 0.59 -12.54
N ASN A 133 -10.33 -0.72 -12.34
CA ASN A 133 -11.15 -1.52 -13.24
C ASN A 133 -12.61 -1.07 -13.21
N ILE A 134 -13.16 -0.82 -12.02
CA ILE A 134 -14.52 -0.32 -11.87
C ILE A 134 -14.65 1.09 -12.44
N THR A 135 -13.66 1.98 -12.21
CA THR A 135 -13.61 3.31 -12.84
C THR A 135 -13.69 3.20 -14.36
N ASN A 136 -12.92 2.31 -14.97
CA ASN A 136 -12.90 2.13 -16.42
C ASN A 136 -14.23 1.58 -16.96
N GLU A 137 -14.83 0.62 -16.27
CA GLU A 137 -16.15 0.08 -16.65
C GLU A 137 -17.24 1.15 -16.56
N LEU A 138 -17.20 1.97 -15.50
CA LEU A 138 -18.13 3.06 -15.27
C LEU A 138 -18.00 4.17 -16.32
N ASP A 139 -16.77 4.61 -16.60
CA ASP A 139 -16.46 5.60 -17.63
C ASP A 139 -16.87 5.12 -19.03
N ALA A 140 -16.59 3.85 -19.37
CA ALA A 140 -16.99 3.26 -20.63
C ALA A 140 -18.52 3.23 -20.79
N ALA A 141 -19.25 2.85 -19.73
CA ALA A 141 -20.71 2.84 -19.74
C ALA A 141 -21.29 4.25 -19.90
N ALA A 142 -20.74 5.25 -19.20
CA ALA A 142 -21.16 6.63 -19.32
C ALA A 142 -20.94 7.17 -20.73
N LYS A 143 -19.75 6.93 -21.32
CA LYS A 143 -19.45 7.30 -22.72
C LYS A 143 -20.37 6.62 -23.72
N SER A 144 -20.74 5.36 -23.48
CA SER A 144 -21.70 4.66 -24.34
C SER A 144 -23.08 5.31 -24.32
N VAL A 145 -23.54 5.81 -23.17
CA VAL A 145 -24.81 6.55 -23.05
C VAL A 145 -24.73 7.88 -23.78
N VAL A 146 -23.64 8.63 -23.61
CA VAL A 146 -23.43 9.92 -24.31
C VAL A 146 -23.41 9.72 -25.82
N ALA A 147 -22.65 8.74 -26.33
CA ALA A 147 -22.61 8.45 -27.76
C ALA A 147 -24.01 8.04 -28.29
N SER A 148 -24.78 7.31 -27.51
CA SER A 148 -26.16 6.95 -27.86
C SER A 148 -27.11 8.16 -27.88
N GLN A 149 -26.91 9.12 -26.98
CA GLN A 149 -27.63 10.39 -26.98
C GLN A 149 -27.31 11.24 -28.22
N GLU A 150 -26.03 11.36 -28.58
CA GLU A 150 -25.58 12.10 -29.77
C GLU A 150 -26.23 11.54 -31.03
N LEU A 151 -26.20 10.21 -31.22
CA LEU A 151 -26.86 9.55 -32.35
C LEU A 151 -28.37 9.82 -32.41
N ARG A 152 -29.03 9.91 -31.26
CA ARG A 152 -30.46 10.22 -31.21
C ARG A 152 -30.73 11.65 -31.68
N LEU A 153 -29.91 12.60 -31.22
CA LEU A 153 -30.04 14.01 -31.60
C LEU A 153 -29.81 14.20 -33.10
N GLU A 154 -28.78 13.56 -33.66
CA GLU A 154 -28.51 13.57 -35.12
C GLU A 154 -29.67 12.98 -35.92
N SER A 155 -30.35 11.95 -35.41
CA SER A 155 -31.50 11.33 -36.09
C SER A 155 -32.80 12.15 -36.02
N ALA A 156 -32.84 13.15 -35.14
CA ALA A 156 -34.00 14.01 -34.93
C ALA A 156 -33.96 15.33 -35.73
N GLU A 157 -32.81 15.63 -36.37
CA GLU A 157 -32.63 16.74 -37.33
C GLU A 157 -33.14 16.38 -38.73
#